data_AF-A0A833ZUX5-F1
#
_entry.id   AF-A0A833ZUX5-F1
#
_cell.length_a   1.000
_cell.length_b   1.000
_cell.length_c   1.000
_cell.angle_alpha   90.00
_cell.angle_beta   90.00
_cell.angle_gamma   90.00
#
_symmetry.space_group_name_H-M   'P 1'
#
loop_
_entity.id
_entity.type
_entity.pdbx_description
1 polymer ?
#
loop_
_entity_poly.entity_id
_entity_poly.type
_entity_poly.pdbx_seq_one_letter_code
_entity_poly.pdbx_strand_id
1 'polypeptide(L)'
;MDETICFHATNLQMLVLDEADRILDMGFADTMNAIIENLPKKRQTLLFSATQTKSVKDLARLSLKNPEYVWVHEKAKYSTPATLEQNYIVCELQQKISVLYSFLRSHLKKKSIVFFSSCKEWMK
;
A
#
# COMPACT_ATOMS: atom_id res chain seq x y z
N MET A 1 -11.34 -15.49 15.33
CA MET A 1 -10.72 -15.36 16.67
C MET A 1 -10.41 -16.71 17.28
N ASP A 2 -10.98 -17.79 16.72
CA ASP A 2 -10.87 -19.16 17.19
C ASP A 2 -9.43 -19.73 17.12
N GLU A 3 -8.58 -19.12 16.29
CA GLU A 3 -7.15 -19.42 16.16
C GLU A 3 -6.29 -18.76 17.26
N THR A 4 -6.83 -17.82 18.06
CA THR A 4 -6.05 -17.07 19.06
C THR A 4 -6.79 -17.04 20.41
N ILE A 5 -6.69 -18.15 21.13
CA ILE A 5 -7.48 -18.52 22.33
C ILE A 5 -7.45 -17.48 23.47
N CYS A 6 -6.51 -16.53 23.47
CA CYS A 6 -6.39 -15.48 24.51
C CYS A 6 -6.61 -14.05 23.99
N PHE A 7 -7.06 -13.86 22.75
CA PHE A 7 -7.26 -12.53 22.19
C PHE A 7 -8.67 -12.01 22.50
N HIS A 8 -8.79 -11.21 23.57
CA HIS A 8 -10.03 -10.55 23.96
C HIS A 8 -10.06 -9.11 23.45
N ALA A 9 -10.79 -8.85 22.36
CA ALA A 9 -10.95 -7.50 21.81
C ALA A 9 -12.07 -6.68 22.45
N THR A 10 -12.75 -7.19 23.48
CA THR A 10 -13.98 -6.61 24.05
C THR A 10 -13.87 -5.13 24.43
N ASN A 11 -12.69 -4.69 24.85
CA ASN A 11 -12.45 -3.31 25.31
C ASN A 11 -11.70 -2.43 24.29
N LEU A 12 -11.63 -2.87 23.02
CA LEU A 12 -10.98 -2.12 21.95
C LEU A 12 -11.65 -0.76 21.74
N GLN A 13 -10.88 0.32 21.92
CA GLN A 13 -11.38 1.69 21.75
C GLN A 13 -11.14 2.24 20.35
N MET A 14 -10.08 1.81 19.67
CA MET A 14 -9.65 2.35 18.38
C MET A 14 -9.19 1.25 17.44
N LEU A 15 -9.62 1.33 16.18
CA LEU A 15 -9.14 0.52 15.07
C LEU A 15 -8.50 1.44 14.03
N VAL A 16 -7.26 1.15 13.64
CA VAL A 16 -6.56 1.87 12.57
C VAL A 16 -6.29 0.88 11.43
N LEU A 17 -6.82 1.18 10.25
CA LEU A 17 -6.54 0.45 9.02
C LEU A 17 -5.57 1.30 8.20
N ASP A 18 -4.31 0.91 8.17
CA ASP A 18 -3.26 1.62 7.41
C ASP A 18 -2.91 0.87 6.13
N GLU A 19 -2.47 1.58 5.09
CA GLU A 19 -2.17 1.04 3.75
C GLU A 19 -3.31 0.16 3.20
N ALA A 20 -4.56 0.59 3.37
CA ALA A 20 -5.73 -0.25 3.11
C ALA A 20 -5.84 -0.73 1.65
N ASP A 21 -5.39 0.07 0.68
CA ASP A 21 -5.27 -0.34 -0.72
C ASP A 21 -4.32 -1.52 -0.90
N ARG A 22 -3.17 -1.52 -0.23
CA ARG A 22 -2.22 -2.64 -0.28
C ARG A 22 -2.79 -3.91 0.29
N ILE A 23 -3.50 -3.83 1.42
CA ILE A 23 -4.11 -5.00 2.05
C ILE A 23 -5.17 -5.62 1.10
N LEU A 24 -5.94 -4.77 0.42
CA LEU A 24 -6.94 -5.21 -0.55
C LEU A 24 -6.30 -5.78 -1.82
N ASP A 25 -5.22 -5.18 -2.33
CA ASP A 25 -4.47 -5.68 -3.49
C ASP A 25 -3.85 -7.06 -3.24
N MET A 26 -3.49 -7.36 -1.99
CA MET A 26 -3.00 -8.68 -1.57
C MET A 26 -4.11 -9.74 -1.47
N GLY A 27 -5.37 -9.37 -1.69
CA GLY A 27 -6.51 -10.28 -1.63
C GLY A 27 -7.03 -10.55 -0.22
N PHE A 28 -6.67 -9.73 0.77
CA PHE A 28 -7.09 -9.94 2.17
C PHE A 28 -8.44 -9.32 2.54
N ALA A 29 -9.28 -9.01 1.55
CA ALA A 29 -10.59 -8.39 1.80
C ALA A 29 -11.47 -9.23 2.74
N ASP A 30 -11.58 -10.54 2.48
CA ASP A 30 -12.41 -11.45 3.28
C ASP A 30 -11.89 -11.59 4.70
N THR A 31 -10.56 -11.73 4.86
CA THR A 31 -9.90 -11.78 6.17
C THR A 31 -10.14 -10.50 6.96
N MET A 32 -10.06 -9.33 6.29
CA MET A 32 -10.27 -8.05 6.94
C MET A 32 -11.73 -7.88 7.40
N ASN A 33 -12.70 -8.26 6.56
CA ASN A 33 -14.12 -8.25 6.91
C ASN A 33 -14.38 -9.15 8.12
N ALA A 34 -13.85 -10.37 8.11
CA ALA A 34 -13.97 -11.31 9.22
C ALA A 34 -13.36 -10.74 10.53
N ILE A 35 -12.21 -10.08 10.46
CA ILE A 35 -11.62 -9.40 11.62
C ILE A 35 -12.57 -8.31 12.13
N ILE A 36 -13.01 -7.40 11.25
CA ILE A 36 -13.85 -6.25 11.61
C ILE A 36 -15.18 -6.70 12.24
N GLU A 37 -15.81 -7.76 11.71
CA GLU A 37 -17.05 -8.34 12.25
C GLU A 37 -16.90 -8.88 13.67
N ASN A 38 -15.71 -9.36 14.03
CA ASN A 38 -15.40 -9.87 15.36
C ASN A 38 -14.95 -8.78 16.36
N LEU A 39 -14.80 -7.52 15.93
CA LEU A 39 -14.42 -6.41 16.80
C LEU A 39 -15.65 -5.68 17.37
N PRO A 40 -15.54 -5.04 18.56
CA PRO A 40 -16.64 -4.26 19.11
C PRO A 40 -17.10 -3.13 18.17
N LYS A 41 -18.41 -3.00 18.00
CA LYS A 41 -19.00 -1.92 17.16
C LYS A 41 -18.76 -0.52 17.73
N LYS A 42 -18.71 -0.39 19.07
CA LYS A 42 -18.46 0.88 19.75
C LYS A 42 -16.95 1.09 19.86
N ARG A 43 -16.37 1.65 18.80
CA ARG A 43 -14.95 2.01 18.70
C ARG A 43 -14.79 3.19 17.74
N GLN A 44 -13.72 3.95 17.88
CA GLN A 44 -13.26 4.88 16.85
C GLN A 44 -12.57 4.09 15.74
N THR A 45 -12.78 4.47 14.48
CA THR A 45 -12.09 3.81 13.35
C THR A 45 -11.49 4.84 12.43
N LEU A 46 -10.23 4.63 12.10
CA LEU A 46 -9.44 5.44 11.19
C LEU A 46 -9.03 4.54 10.03
N LEU A 47 -9.18 5.03 8.80
CA LEU A 47 -8.74 4.34 7.59
C LEU A 47 -7.82 5.27 6.83
N PHE A 48 -6.58 4.82 6.65
CA PHE A 48 -5.53 5.49 5.92
C PHE A 48 -5.17 4.66 4.68
N SER A 49 -5.07 5.33 3.55
CA SER A 49 -4.66 4.72 2.30
C SER A 49 -4.10 5.79 1.38
N ALA A 50 -3.04 5.43 0.65
CA ALA A 50 -2.42 6.31 -0.33
C ALA A 50 -3.30 6.50 -1.57
N THR A 51 -4.15 5.52 -1.90
CA THR A 51 -5.00 5.54 -3.08
C THR A 51 -6.48 5.37 -2.75
N GLN A 52 -7.36 5.94 -3.57
CA GLN A 52 -8.82 5.83 -3.42
C GLN A 52 -9.39 4.94 -4.51
N THR A 53 -9.13 3.64 -4.40
CA THR A 53 -9.73 2.64 -5.29
C THR A 53 -11.20 2.40 -4.91
N LYS A 54 -11.96 1.75 -5.81
CA LYS A 54 -13.36 1.37 -5.51
C LYS A 54 -13.41 0.46 -4.27
N SER A 55 -12.50 -0.49 -4.17
CA SER A 55 -12.41 -1.44 -3.05
C SER A 55 -12.15 -0.72 -1.72
N VAL A 56 -11.29 0.30 -1.69
CA VAL A 56 -11.05 1.13 -0.49
C VAL A 56 -12.31 1.88 -0.08
N LYS A 57 -13.07 2.42 -1.04
CA LYS A 57 -14.35 3.10 -0.75
C LYS A 57 -15.40 2.14 -0.21
N ASP A 58 -15.47 0.92 -0.74
CA ASP A 58 -16.39 -0.11 -0.26
C ASP A 58 -16.00 -0.57 1.16
N LEU A 59 -14.70 -0.74 1.43
CA LEU A 59 -14.18 -1.02 2.77
C LEU A 59 -14.50 0.11 3.76
N ALA A 60 -14.34 1.37 3.35
CA ALA A 60 -14.67 2.53 4.20
C ALA A 60 -16.16 2.52 4.60
N ARG A 61 -17.06 2.16 3.67
CA ARG A 61 -18.50 2.05 3.96
C ARG A 61 -18.84 0.94 4.95
N LEU A 62 -18.09 -0.17 4.93
CA LEU A 62 -18.29 -1.29 5.85
C LEU A 62 -17.68 -1.03 7.24
N SER A 63 -16.51 -0.40 7.29
CA SER A 63 -15.71 -0.31 8.51
C SER A 63 -15.95 0.97 9.34
N LEU A 64 -16.36 2.06 8.69
CA LEU A 64 -16.53 3.39 9.30
C LEU A 64 -17.99 3.73 9.58
N LYS A 65 -18.23 4.54 10.61
CA LYS A 65 -19.54 5.12 10.95
C LYS A 65 -19.45 6.64 10.86
N ASN A 66 -20.21 7.23 9.94
CA ASN A 66 -20.21 8.68 9.66
C ASN A 66 -18.78 9.28 9.53
N PRO A 67 -17.95 8.77 8.59
CA PRO A 67 -16.59 9.25 8.45
C PRO A 67 -16.50 10.64 7.82
N GLU A 68 -15.53 11.43 8.28
CA GLU A 68 -15.05 12.62 7.59
C GLU A 68 -13.99 12.22 6.56
N TYR A 69 -14.18 12.61 5.30
CA TYR A 69 -13.26 12.31 4.21
C TYR A 69 -12.27 13.46 4.03
N VAL A 70 -10.99 13.18 4.25
CA VAL A 70 -9.91 14.12 3.99
C VAL A 70 -9.11 13.62 2.79
N TRP A 71 -9.15 14.36 1.68
CA TRP A 71 -8.45 13.99 0.45
C TRP A 71 -7.80 15.21 -0.20
N VAL A 72 -6.47 15.24 -0.22
CA VAL A 72 -5.68 16.42 -0.63
C VAL A 72 -5.59 16.57 -2.15
N HIS A 73 -5.86 15.52 -2.92
CA HIS A 73 -5.59 15.46 -4.38
C HIS A 73 -6.83 15.13 -5.23
N GLU A 74 -8.03 15.60 -4.88
CA GLU A 74 -9.30 15.18 -5.54
C GLU A 74 -9.31 15.45 -7.04
N LYS A 75 -8.56 16.48 -7.45
CA LYS A 75 -8.53 17.02 -8.82
C LYS A 75 -7.32 16.56 -9.64
N ALA A 76 -6.40 15.77 -9.07
CA ALA A 76 -5.23 15.30 -9.80
C ALA A 76 -5.63 14.13 -10.72
N LYS A 77 -5.72 14.40 -12.02
CA LYS A 77 -6.11 13.41 -13.04
C LYS A 77 -5.06 12.30 -13.26
N TYR A 78 -3.82 12.54 -12.84
CA TYR A 78 -2.69 11.62 -12.99
C TYR A 78 -1.89 11.58 -11.69
N SER A 79 -1.51 10.38 -11.22
CA SER A 79 -0.61 10.21 -10.07
C SER A 79 0.83 10.63 -10.39
N THR A 80 1.18 10.72 -11.66
CA THR A 80 2.51 11.15 -12.09
C THR A 80 2.56 12.67 -12.27
N PRO A 81 3.54 13.38 -11.67
CA PRO A 81 3.76 14.79 -11.94
C PRO A 81 4.03 15.06 -13.42
N ALA A 82 3.49 16.15 -13.97
CA ALA A 82 3.68 16.53 -15.38
C ALA A 82 5.16 16.81 -15.75
N THR A 83 5.98 17.15 -14.76
CA THR A 83 7.43 17.40 -14.93
C THR A 83 8.28 16.14 -14.78
N LEU A 84 7.69 14.98 -14.49
CA LEU A 84 8.43 13.73 -14.33
C LEU A 84 8.66 13.07 -15.70
N GLU A 85 9.92 12.98 -16.10
CA GLU A 85 10.32 12.20 -17.27
C GLU A 85 10.43 10.72 -16.93
N GLN A 86 9.71 9.87 -17.67
CA GLN A 86 9.75 8.42 -17.54
C GLN A 86 10.43 7.81 -18.76
N ASN A 87 11.47 7.02 -18.53
CA ASN A 87 12.24 6.35 -19.57
C ASN A 87 12.26 4.84 -19.31
N TYR A 88 12.38 4.01 -20.35
CA TYR A 88 12.49 2.56 -20.22
C TYR A 88 13.61 2.02 -21.13
N ILE A 89 14.16 0.87 -20.77
CA ILE A 89 15.16 0.15 -21.56
C ILE A 89 14.70 -1.31 -21.65
N VAL A 90 14.64 -1.82 -22.88
CA VAL A 90 14.39 -3.24 -23.14
C VAL A 90 15.74 -3.96 -23.15
N CYS A 91 15.88 -4.98 -22.30
CA CYS A 91 17.07 -5.82 -22.25
C CYS A 91 16.71 -7.23 -21.81
N GLU A 92 17.56 -8.18 -22.17
CA GLU A 92 17.46 -9.55 -21.66
C GLU A 92 17.68 -9.58 -20.14
N LEU A 93 16.99 -10.48 -19.45
CA LEU A 93 17.02 -10.54 -17.98
C LEU A 93 18.44 -10.68 -17.42
N GLN A 94 19.29 -11.46 -18.10
CA GLN A 94 20.69 -11.69 -17.72
C GLN A 94 21.54 -10.41 -17.84
N GLN A 95 21.14 -9.48 -18.70
CA GLN A 95 21.85 -8.22 -18.92
C GLN A 95 21.36 -7.08 -18.04
N LYS A 96 20.19 -7.22 -17.38
CA LYS A 96 19.55 -6.18 -16.58
C LYS A 96 20.50 -5.52 -15.57
N ILE A 97 21.31 -6.33 -14.87
CA ILE A 97 22.29 -5.83 -13.89
C ILE A 97 23.45 -5.09 -14.56
N SER A 98 23.93 -5.59 -15.70
CA SER A 98 25.01 -4.93 -16.48
C SER A 98 24.57 -3.57 -17.02
N VAL A 99 23.35 -3.50 -17.57
CA VAL A 99 22.73 -2.27 -18.06
C VAL A 99 22.54 -1.28 -16.91
N LEU A 100 22.01 -1.73 -15.77
CA LEU A 100 21.86 -0.89 -14.57
C LEU A 100 23.22 -0.36 -14.08
N TYR A 101 24.24 -1.21 -14.01
CA TYR A 101 25.60 -0.80 -13.62
C TYR A 101 26.17 0.26 -14.57
N SER A 102 26.03 0.07 -15.88
CA SER A 102 26.45 1.04 -16.89
C SER A 102 25.72 2.39 -16.75
N PHE A 103 24.41 2.33 -16.48
CA PHE A 103 23.60 3.52 -16.22
C PHE A 103 24.05 4.29 -14.98
N LEU A 104 24.30 3.59 -13.87
CA LEU A 104 24.77 4.22 -12.63
C LEU A 104 26.18 4.79 -12.79
N ARG A 105 27.06 4.09 -13.51
CA ARG A 105 28.44 4.54 -13.76
C ARG A 105 28.51 5.79 -14.65
N SER A 106 27.57 5.98 -15.56
CA SER A 106 27.46 7.21 -16.35
C SER A 106 26.87 8.39 -15.56
N HIS A 107 26.31 8.14 -14.37
CA HIS A 107 25.57 9.12 -13.56
C HIS A 107 26.08 9.27 -12.11
N LEU A 108 27.39 9.11 -11.88
CA LEU A 108 28.00 9.11 -10.53
C LEU A 108 27.74 10.37 -9.68
N LYS A 109 27.40 11.50 -10.31
CA LYS A 109 27.10 12.77 -9.61
C LYS A 109 25.62 12.93 -9.21
N LYS A 110 24.75 12.00 -9.60
CA LYS A 110 23.30 12.04 -9.29
C LYS A 110 22.98 11.13 -8.11
N LYS A 111 22.04 11.55 -7.27
CA LYS A 111 21.45 10.67 -6.24
C LYS A 111 20.46 9.73 -6.93
N SER A 112 20.58 8.43 -6.65
CA SER A 112 19.77 7.39 -7.29
C SER A 112 19.17 6.49 -6.22
N ILE A 113 17.90 6.11 -6.40
CA ILE A 113 17.23 5.05 -5.63
C ILE A 113 16.88 3.95 -6.62
N VAL A 114 17.24 2.70 -6.29
CA VAL A 114 16.97 1.53 -7.14
C VAL A 114 16.05 0.59 -6.38
N PHE A 115 14.91 0.24 -7.00
CA PHE A 115 13.95 -0.71 -6.45
C PHE A 115 14.16 -2.09 -7.06
N PHE A 116 14.23 -3.11 -6.21
CA PHE A 116 14.30 -4.53 -6.59
C PHE A 116 13.03 -5.26 -6.16
N SER A 117 12.77 -6.43 -6.75
CA SER A 117 11.55 -7.18 -6.43
C SER A 117 11.65 -7.93 -5.11
N SER A 118 12.87 -8.28 -4.67
CA SER A 118 13.10 -8.86 -3.34
C SER A 118 14.46 -8.49 -2.74
N CYS A 119 14.57 -8.54 -1.41
CA CYS A 119 15.84 -8.31 -0.71
C CYS A 119 16.94 -9.32 -1.08
N LYS A 120 16.56 -10.54 -1.52
CA LYS A 120 17.51 -11.58 -1.93
C LYS A 120 18.19 -11.30 -3.28
N GLU A 121 17.57 -10.49 -4.14
CA GLU A 121 18.11 -10.18 -5.47
C GLU A 121 19.34 -9.27 -5.42
N TRP A 122 19.53 -8.50 -4.35
CA TRP A 122 20.70 -7.63 -4.20
C TRP A 122 21.97 -8.37 -3.74
N MET A 123 21.82 -9.59 -3.20
CA MET A 123 22.92 -10.39 -2.65
C MET A 123 23.46 -11.45 -3.62
N LYS A 124 22.96 -11.51 -4.86
CA LYS A 124 23.47 -12.39 -5.92
C LYS A 124 24.20 -11.58 -6.98
#